data_AF-A0A4Y2LPW5-F1
#
_entry.id   AF-A0A4Y2LPW5-F1
#
_cell.length_a   1.000
_cell.length_b   1.000
_cell.length_c   1.000
_cell.angle_alpha   90.00
_cell.angle_beta   90.00
_cell.angle_gamma   90.00
#
_symmetry.space_group_name_H-M   'P 1'
#
loop_
_entity.id
_entity.type
_entity.pdbx_description
1 polymer ?
#
loop_
_entity_poly.entity_id
_entity_poly.type
_entity_poly.pdbx_seq_one_letter_code
_entity_poly.pdbx_strand_id
1 'polypeptide(L)'
;MRHELWGPEIHNHRISDQAAPLISFILKYDLIIWNDKDSEPTFETVNGKSWIGITMSSANLANNKMNWQVIKNNFLVFNVESFNATRDPPRIFFNHRQILKICKAVHQNFLELQEEIQTIDSKQKLEK
;
A
#
# COMPACT_ATOMS: atom_id res chain seq x y z
N MET A 1 17.08 4.01 25.23
CA MET A 1 16.01 4.96 24.82
C MET A 1 15.33 4.40 23.57
N ARG A 2 14.01 4.15 23.62
CA ARG A 2 13.20 3.75 22.44
C ARG A 2 12.31 4.93 22.04
N HIS A 3 12.13 5.10 20.72
CA HIS A 3 11.55 6.26 20.08
C HIS A 3 10.03 6.40 20.37
N GLU A 4 9.55 7.64 20.58
CA GLU A 4 8.14 8.01 20.87
C GLU A 4 7.11 7.52 19.82
N LEU A 5 7.57 7.03 18.68
CA LEU A 5 6.72 6.48 17.62
C LEU A 5 6.05 5.17 18.01
N TRP A 6 6.54 4.51 19.06
CA TRP A 6 6.06 3.19 19.50
C TRP A 6 5.09 3.25 20.70
N GLY A 7 4.68 4.45 21.12
CA GLY A 7 3.52 4.69 22.00
C GLY A 7 3.85 5.17 23.43
N PRO A 8 2.90 5.83 24.12
CA PRO A 8 3.06 6.32 25.48
C PRO A 8 2.98 5.19 26.52
N GLU A 9 3.50 5.46 27.71
CA GLU A 9 3.46 4.55 28.85
C GLU A 9 2.10 4.65 29.56
N ILE A 10 1.11 3.78 29.24
CA ILE A 10 -0.21 3.83 29.89
C ILE A 10 -0.79 2.44 30.21
N HIS A 11 -1.37 2.33 31.41
CA HIS A 11 -2.17 1.21 31.92
C HIS A 11 -3.47 0.98 31.11
N ASN A 12 -3.67 -0.26 30.66
CA ASN A 12 -4.81 -0.83 29.93
C ASN A 12 -5.15 -0.19 28.56
N HIS A 13 -4.60 -0.81 27.51
CA HIS A 13 -4.53 -0.36 26.12
C HIS A 13 -5.71 -0.79 25.23
N ARG A 14 -6.81 -1.32 25.78
CA ARG A 14 -7.80 -2.10 25.00
C ARG A 14 -8.95 -1.32 24.33
N ILE A 15 -9.11 0.00 24.51
CA ILE A 15 -10.42 0.67 24.25
C ILE A 15 -10.45 1.83 23.24
N SER A 16 -9.35 2.36 22.70
CA SER A 16 -9.43 3.57 21.83
C SER A 16 -8.44 3.52 20.68
N ASP A 17 -8.93 3.67 19.44
CA ASP A 17 -8.29 4.24 18.23
C ASP A 17 -6.81 3.92 17.90
N GLN A 18 -6.18 2.94 18.56
CA GLN A 18 -4.75 2.63 18.47
C GLN A 18 -4.33 2.07 17.12
N ALA A 19 -5.27 1.58 16.32
CA ALA A 19 -4.97 1.18 14.95
C ALA A 19 -4.75 2.41 14.05
N ALA A 20 -5.25 3.61 14.39
CA ALA A 20 -5.20 4.75 13.49
C ALA A 20 -3.77 5.15 13.06
N PRO A 21 -2.75 5.16 13.95
CA PRO A 21 -1.36 5.38 13.53
C PRO A 21 -0.83 4.28 12.61
N LEU A 22 -1.14 3.01 12.89
CA LEU A 22 -0.69 1.88 12.08
C LEU A 22 -1.36 1.87 10.71
N ILE A 23 -2.67 2.09 10.65
CA ILE A 23 -3.43 2.22 9.40
C ILE A 23 -2.92 3.43 8.61
N SER A 24 -2.69 4.57 9.27
CA SER A 24 -2.10 5.74 8.61
C SER A 24 -0.71 5.46 8.05
N PHE A 25 0.11 4.68 8.76
CA PHE A 25 1.43 4.25 8.28
C PHE A 25 1.32 3.34 7.06
N ILE A 26 0.43 2.34 7.10
CA ILE A 26 0.15 1.42 5.98
C ILE A 26 -0.29 2.19 4.74
N LEU A 27 -1.23 3.13 4.90
CA LEU A 27 -1.73 3.97 3.80
C LEU A 27 -0.66 4.93 3.28
N LYS A 28 0.13 5.56 4.16
CA LYS A 28 1.18 6.52 3.78
C LYS A 28 2.27 5.89 2.91
N TYR A 29 2.61 4.63 3.17
CA TYR A 29 3.69 3.93 2.47
C TYR A 29 3.20 2.88 1.46
N ASP A 30 1.89 2.81 1.23
CA ASP A 30 1.25 1.86 0.31
C ASP A 30 1.70 0.41 0.58
N LEU A 31 1.58 0.00 1.85
CA LEU A 31 1.99 -1.33 2.29
C LEU A 31 0.87 -2.36 2.08
N ILE A 32 1.26 -3.53 1.60
CA ILE A 32 0.39 -4.68 1.43
C ILE A 32 0.42 -5.49 2.72
N ILE A 33 -0.75 -5.87 3.23
CA ILE A 33 -0.91 -6.80 4.36
C ILE A 33 -1.06 -8.22 3.81
N TRP A 34 -0.26 -9.15 4.33
CA TRP A 34 -0.21 -10.55 3.87
C TRP A 34 -0.92 -11.53 4.78
N ASN A 35 -1.36 -11.10 5.96
CA ASN A 35 -2.11 -11.94 6.89
C ASN A 35 -3.37 -12.50 6.22
N ASP A 36 -3.57 -13.80 6.37
CA ASP A 36 -4.84 -14.44 6.02
C ASP A 36 -5.92 -14.01 7.04
N LYS A 37 -7.08 -13.58 6.54
CA LYS A 37 -8.23 -13.20 7.37
C LYS A 37 -8.80 -14.38 8.14
N ASP A 38 -8.62 -15.60 7.63
CA ASP A 38 -9.16 -16.83 8.20
C ASP A 38 -8.09 -17.58 9.03
N SER A 39 -6.98 -16.91 9.38
CA SER A 39 -5.88 -17.55 10.12
C SER A 39 -6.21 -17.86 11.57
N GLU A 40 -5.50 -18.85 12.11
CA GLU A 40 -5.36 -19.03 13.56
C GLU A 40 -4.82 -17.74 14.22
N PRO A 41 -5.11 -17.52 15.51
CA PRO A 41 -4.62 -16.34 16.23
C PRO A 41 -3.09 -16.33 16.28
N THR A 42 -2.50 -15.15 16.10
CA THR A 42 -1.05 -14.97 16.20
C THR A 42 -0.56 -14.86 17.64
N PHE A 43 -1.49 -14.81 18.61
CA PHE A 43 -1.21 -14.76 20.03
C PHE A 43 -2.35 -15.39 20.80
N GLU A 44 -2.02 -16.31 21.71
CA GLU A 44 -2.98 -17.04 22.52
C GLU A 44 -2.45 -17.20 23.94
N THR A 45 -3.33 -16.94 24.90
CA THR A 45 -3.07 -17.11 26.33
C THR A 45 -4.30 -17.72 26.99
N VAL A 46 -4.18 -18.08 28.27
CA VAL A 46 -5.33 -18.45 29.10
C VAL A 46 -6.43 -17.37 29.14
N ASN A 47 -6.08 -16.12 28.83
CA ASN A 47 -7.00 -14.98 28.82
C ASN A 47 -7.66 -14.73 27.44
N GLY A 48 -7.39 -15.58 26.45
CA GLY A 48 -8.00 -15.51 25.12
C GLY A 48 -7.00 -15.42 23.97
N LYS A 49 -7.56 -15.16 22.79
CA LYS A 49 -6.90 -15.17 21.47
C LYS A 49 -6.87 -13.77 20.86
N SER A 50 -5.78 -13.43 20.15
CA SER A 50 -5.66 -12.17 19.41
C SER A 50 -4.78 -12.28 18.16
N TRP A 51 -4.97 -11.35 17.22
CA TRP A 51 -4.26 -11.25 15.94
C TRP A 51 -3.40 -9.98 15.91
N ILE A 52 -2.35 -9.96 16.74
CA ILE A 52 -1.46 -8.82 16.90
C ILE A 52 -0.21 -8.88 16.02
N GLY A 53 0.10 -10.05 15.46
CA GLY A 53 1.23 -10.27 14.56
C GLY A 53 0.84 -9.92 13.13
N ILE A 54 1.41 -8.87 12.57
CA ILE A 54 1.11 -8.40 11.22
C ILE A 54 2.33 -8.57 10.33
N THR A 55 2.14 -9.15 9.14
CA THR A 55 3.13 -9.26 8.09
C THR A 55 2.75 -8.32 6.95
N MET A 56 3.65 -7.42 6.60
CA MET A 56 3.44 -6.42 5.57
C MET A 56 4.68 -6.24 4.68
N SER A 57 4.48 -5.76 3.46
CA SER A 57 5.58 -5.41 2.56
C SER A 57 5.25 -4.18 1.71
N SER A 58 6.25 -3.65 1.02
CA SER A 58 6.01 -2.74 -0.09
C SER A 58 5.30 -3.47 -1.25
N ALA A 59 4.69 -2.70 -2.14
CA ALA A 59 4.06 -3.19 -3.37
C ALA A 59 5.00 -3.99 -4.30
N ASN A 60 6.32 -3.85 -4.12
CA ASN A 60 7.34 -4.57 -4.90
C ASN A 60 7.22 -6.10 -4.74
N LEU A 61 6.64 -6.58 -3.64
CA LEU A 61 6.41 -8.02 -3.41
C LEU A 61 5.00 -8.49 -3.81
N ALA A 62 4.14 -7.61 -4.33
CA ALA A 62 2.73 -7.92 -4.64
C ALA A 62 2.54 -9.09 -5.61
N ASN A 63 3.43 -9.18 -6.61
CA ASN A 63 3.33 -10.17 -7.70
C ASN A 63 3.96 -11.52 -7.35
N ASN A 64 4.59 -11.64 -6.18
CA ASN A 64 5.22 -12.88 -5.77
C ASN A 64 4.16 -13.81 -5.18
N LYS A 65 4.23 -15.09 -5.54
CA LYS A 65 3.43 -16.13 -4.89
C LYS A 65 3.95 -16.31 -3.46
N MET A 66 3.13 -15.92 -2.49
CA MET A 66 3.45 -15.97 -1.06
C MET A 66 2.56 -16.98 -0.36
N ASN A 67 3.17 -17.84 0.46
CA ASN A 67 2.45 -18.66 1.43
C ASN A 67 2.71 -18.08 2.82
N TRP A 68 1.69 -17.44 3.38
CA TRP A 68 1.69 -16.96 4.75
C TRP A 68 0.85 -17.88 5.61
N GLN A 69 1.36 -18.26 6.78
CA GLN A 69 0.61 -19.09 7.72
C GLN A 69 1.05 -18.87 9.16
N VAL A 70 0.10 -19.08 10.07
CA VAL A 70 0.37 -19.23 11.51
C VAL A 70 0.59 -20.72 11.79
N ILE A 71 1.77 -21.07 12.29
CA ILE A 71 2.11 -22.44 12.69
C ILE A 71 1.87 -22.61 14.19
N LYS A 72 1.71 -23.86 14.64
CA LYS A 72 1.61 -24.24 16.06
C LYS A 72 2.59 -23.46 16.94
N ASN A 73 2.11 -23.05 18.11
CA ASN A 73 2.78 -22.18 19.07
C ASN A 73 2.91 -20.72 18.61
N ASN A 74 2.01 -20.28 17.73
CA ASN A 74 1.87 -18.89 17.29
C ASN A 74 3.11 -18.36 16.53
N PHE A 75 3.89 -19.25 15.92
CA PHE A 75 5.00 -18.86 15.07
C PHE A 75 4.48 -18.42 13.70
N LEU A 76 4.90 -17.24 13.26
CA LEU A 76 4.61 -16.76 11.91
C LEU A 76 5.64 -17.33 10.96
N VAL A 77 5.18 -18.01 9.91
CA VAL A 77 6.04 -18.46 8.82
C VAL A 77 5.62 -17.79 7.53
N PHE A 78 6.63 -17.26 6.84
CA PHE A 78 6.50 -16.57 5.58
C PHE A 78 7.43 -17.23 4.57
N ASN A 79 6.84 -17.85 3.55
CA ASN A 79 7.59 -18.49 2.46
C ASN A 79 7.32 -17.75 1.15
N VAL A 80 8.39 -17.23 0.56
CA VAL A 80 8.38 -16.66 -0.79
C VAL A 80 8.67 -17.80 -1.76
N GLU A 81 7.65 -18.35 -2.41
CA GLU A 81 7.80 -19.53 -3.28
C GLU A 81 8.59 -19.23 -4.55
N SER A 82 8.48 -18.00 -5.06
CA SER A 82 9.21 -17.55 -6.23
C SER A 82 9.53 -16.08 -6.08
N PHE A 83 10.80 -15.76 -5.85
CA PHE A 83 11.29 -14.40 -6.01
C PHE A 83 11.74 -14.26 -7.47
N ASN A 84 10.81 -13.95 -8.36
CA ASN A 84 11.21 -13.39 -9.64
C ASN A 84 11.65 -11.97 -9.34
N ALA A 85 12.96 -11.78 -9.16
CA ALA A 85 13.62 -10.48 -9.17
C ALA A 85 13.52 -9.84 -10.58
N THR A 86 12.38 -9.93 -11.25
CA THR A 86 12.07 -9.04 -12.35
C THR A 86 11.97 -7.68 -11.72
N ARG A 87 13.08 -6.94 -11.85
CA ARG A 87 13.31 -5.55 -11.47
C ARG A 87 11.95 -4.86 -11.31
N ASP A 88 11.72 -4.32 -10.13
CA ASP A 88 10.62 -3.39 -9.90
C ASP A 88 10.41 -2.55 -11.16
N PRO A 89 9.18 -2.36 -11.67
CA PRO A 89 8.97 -1.29 -12.62
C PRO A 89 9.62 -0.06 -11.98
N PRO A 90 10.59 0.57 -12.65
CA PRO A 90 11.45 1.55 -12.01
C PRO A 90 10.55 2.53 -11.29
N ARG A 91 10.71 2.70 -9.98
CA ARG A 91 10.02 3.79 -9.28
C ARG A 91 10.52 5.06 -9.94
N ILE A 92 9.75 5.58 -10.88
CA ILE A 92 10.11 6.78 -11.62
C ILE A 92 9.90 7.92 -10.64
N PHE A 93 10.93 8.21 -9.85
CA PHE A 93 10.98 9.40 -9.04
C PHE A 93 11.23 10.57 -9.97
N PHE A 94 10.16 11.29 -10.31
CA PHE A 94 10.28 12.56 -10.98
C PHE A 94 10.78 13.60 -9.97
N ASN A 95 11.91 14.22 -10.24
CA ASN A 95 12.30 15.41 -9.49
C ASN A 95 11.32 16.56 -9.81
N HIS A 96 11.30 17.59 -8.96
CA HIS A 96 10.39 18.73 -9.10
C HIS A 96 10.41 19.35 -10.52
N ARG A 97 11.58 19.41 -11.17
CA ARG A 97 11.70 19.95 -12.53
C ARG A 97 11.09 19.04 -13.59
N GLN A 98 11.21 17.72 -13.44
CA GLN A 98 10.57 16.74 -14.33
C GLN A 98 9.04 16.78 -14.18
N ILE A 99 8.54 16.87 -12.94
CA ILE A 99 7.11 17.06 -12.67
C ILE A 99 6.60 18.32 -13.37
N LEU A 100 7.27 19.47 -13.19
CA LEU A 100 6.89 20.71 -13.85
C LEU A 100 6.88 20.61 -15.37
N LYS A 101 7.82 19.87 -15.98
CA LYS A 101 7.83 19.65 -17.43
C LYS A 101 6.61 18.83 -17.87
N ILE A 102 6.27 17.77 -17.14
CA ILE A 102 5.10 16.94 -17.43
C ILE A 102 3.82 17.76 -17.28
N CYS A 103 3.68 18.51 -16.18
CA CYS A 103 2.52 19.38 -15.96
C CYS A 103 2.33 20.39 -17.10
N LYS A 104 3.43 21.00 -17.59
CA LYS A 104 3.37 21.93 -18.74
C LYS A 104 2.95 21.23 -20.03
N ALA A 105 3.50 20.06 -20.32
CA ALA A 105 3.14 19.30 -21.52
C ALA A 105 1.68 18.84 -21.49
N VAL A 106 1.21 18.33 -20.34
CA VAL A 106 -0.19 17.94 -20.14
C VAL A 106 -1.12 19.15 -20.28
N HIS A 107 -0.75 20.30 -19.71
CA HIS A 107 -1.55 21.51 -19.84
C HIS A 107 -1.64 21.98 -21.30
N GLN A 108 -0.54 21.94 -22.05
CA GLN A 108 -0.52 22.32 -23.45
C GLN A 108 -1.41 21.38 -24.30
N ASN A 109 -1.25 20.06 -24.14
CA ASN A 109 -2.10 19.08 -24.81
C ASN A 109 -3.58 19.27 -24.45
N PHE A 110 -3.89 19.61 -23.20
CA PHE A 110 -5.26 19.87 -22.78
C PHE A 110 -5.85 21.08 -23.51
N LEU A 111 -5.11 22.17 -23.66
CA LEU A 111 -5.58 23.35 -24.38
C LEU A 111 -5.84 23.04 -25.87
N GLU A 112 -4.94 22.29 -26.51
CA GLU A 112 -5.09 21.87 -27.91
C GLU A 112 -6.34 20.98 -28.10
N LEU A 113 -6.52 19.99 -27.23
CA LEU A 113 -7.71 19.14 -27.24
C LEU A 113 -8.99 19.93 -26.93
N GLN A 114 -8.91 20.93 -26.05
CA GLN A 114 -10.05 21.78 -25.72
C GLN A 114 -10.48 22.62 -26.92
N GLU A 115 -9.54 23.20 -27.66
CA GLU A 115 -9.82 23.90 -28.91
C GLU A 115 -10.42 22.95 -29.95
N GLU A 116 -9.84 21.77 -30.13
CA GLU A 116 -10.35 20.75 -31.04
C GLU A 116 -11.80 20.37 -30.71
N ILE A 117 -12.10 20.07 -29.45
CA ILE A 117 -13.46 19.76 -28.98
C ILE A 117 -14.43 20.90 -29.27
N GLN A 118 -14.02 22.16 -29.07
CA GLN A 118 -14.86 23.32 -29.35
C GLN A 118 -15.17 23.50 -30.85
N THR A 119 -14.34 22.97 -31.74
CA THR A 119 -14.57 23.01 -33.20
C THR A 119 -15.44 21.85 -33.72
N ILE A 120 -15.75 20.86 -32.87
CA ILE A 120 -16.65 19.75 -33.21
C ILE A 120 -18.10 20.23 -33.08
N ASP A 121 -18.72 20.48 -34.23
CA ASP A 121 -20.11 20.94 -34.38
C ASP A 121 -21.04 19.86 -34.96
N SER A 122 -20.51 18.69 -35.29
CA SER A 122 -21.22 17.65 -36.03
C SER A 122 -20.72 16.25 -35.70
N LYS A 123 -21.64 15.29 -35.73
CA LYS A 123 -21.37 13.88 -35.45
C LYS A 123 -20.27 13.30 -36.36
N GLN A 124 -20.22 13.72 -37.62
CA GLN A 124 -19.19 13.30 -38.57
C GLN A 124 -17.77 13.76 -38.20
N LYS A 125 -17.62 14.89 -37.50
CA LYS A 125 -16.32 15.37 -37.01
C LYS A 125 -15.86 14.64 -35.75
N LEU A 126 -16.78 14.07 -34.98
CA LEU A 126 -16.49 13.31 -33.76
C LEU A 126 -16.04 11.87 -34.05
N GLU A 127 -16.43 11.31 -35.19
CA GLU A 127 -16.22 9.89 -35.55
C GLU A 127 -15.01 9.66 -36.49
N LYS A 128 -14.21 10.68 -36.79
CA LYS A 128 -12.94 10.57 -37.54
C LYS A 128 -11.76 10.33 -36.61
#